data_AF-A0A7W1SXK0-F1
#
_entry.id   AF-A0A7W1SXK0-F1
#
_cell.length_a   1.000
_cell.length_b   1.000
_cell.length_c   1.000
_cell.angle_alpha   90.00
_cell.angle_beta   90.00
_cell.angle_gamma   90.00
#
_symmetry.space_group_name_H-M   'P 1'
#
loop_
_entity.id
_entity.type
_entity.pdbx_description
1 polymer ?
#
loop_
_entity_poly.entity_id
_entity_poly.type
_entity_poly.pdbx_seq_one_letter_code
_entity_poly.pdbx_strand_id
1 'polypeptide(L)'
;MQLELRLQPKQHELLDLCEDSPATWLGYGGARGGGKSAAARRVMLIRRLSNPGTWGMIFRRVYDDVKRNHIDKFFEEYPGLRPYYRSSDHEVIIPTSVPDKPSKIVFGCAETEEELKRKFHGPEYMDIFADQAEQLSENEMRILKTACRWPGVSDNQCK
;
A
#
# COMPACT_ATOMS: atom_id res chain seq x y z
N MET A 1 4.21 -21.28 -0.97
CA MET A 1 2.92 -20.67 -1.39
C MET A 1 3.10 -20.20 -2.82
N GLN A 2 2.22 -20.61 -3.74
CA GLN A 2 2.25 -20.11 -5.12
C GLN A 2 1.22 -18.98 -5.22
N LEU A 3 1.69 -17.74 -5.41
CA LEU A 3 0.85 -16.58 -5.66
C LEU A 3 0.82 -16.33 -7.17
N GLU A 4 -0.38 -16.25 -7.74
CA GLU A 4 -0.54 -15.88 -9.13
C GLU A 4 -0.77 -14.38 -9.24
N LEU A 5 0.24 -13.64 -9.70
CA LEU A 5 0.20 -12.19 -9.85
C LEU A 5 0.16 -11.85 -11.33
N ARG A 6 -1.01 -11.40 -11.80
CA ARG A 6 -1.20 -10.91 -13.17
C ARG A 6 -1.59 -9.45 -13.14
N LEU A 7 -0.82 -8.62 -13.84
CA LEU A 7 -1.10 -7.20 -14.02
C LEU A 7 -1.70 -6.95 -15.40
N GLN A 8 -2.65 -6.03 -15.49
CA GLN A 8 -3.09 -5.47 -16.78
C GLN A 8 -2.06 -4.43 -17.27
N PRO A 9 -2.05 -4.05 -18.56
CA PRO A 9 -1.05 -3.11 -19.11
C PRO A 9 -0.87 -1.83 -18.30
N LYS A 10 -1.96 -1.15 -17.93
CA LYS A 10 -1.89 0.05 -17.08
C LYS A 10 -1.43 -0.20 -15.64
N GLN A 11 -1.56 -1.43 -15.15
CA GLN A 11 -1.06 -1.79 -13.82
C GLN A 11 0.44 -2.09 -13.86
N HIS A 12 0.95 -2.58 -15.01
CA HIS A 12 2.38 -2.64 -15.28
C HIS A 12 2.99 -1.23 -15.32
N GLU A 13 2.37 -0.30 -16.05
CA GLU A 13 2.84 1.11 -16.06
C GLU A 13 2.93 1.71 -14.64
N LEU A 14 1.97 1.38 -13.76
CA LEU A 14 2.03 1.82 -12.36
C LEU A 14 3.22 1.19 -11.62
N LEU A 15 3.47 -0.10 -11.81
CA LEU A 15 4.61 -0.78 -11.21
C LEU A 15 5.92 -0.15 -11.69
N ASP A 16 6.08 0.05 -13.00
CA ASP A 16 7.28 0.65 -13.59
C ASP A 16 7.50 2.07 -13.04
N LEU A 17 6.44 2.87 -12.91
CA LEU A 17 6.53 4.18 -12.26
C LEU A 17 6.99 4.08 -10.80
N CYS A 18 6.53 3.08 -10.04
CA CYS A 18 6.94 2.89 -8.65
C CYS A 18 8.40 2.43 -8.50
N GLU A 19 8.96 1.71 -9.48
CA GLU A 19 10.35 1.23 -9.43
C GLU A 19 11.35 2.23 -10.03
N ASP A 20 11.00 2.85 -11.15
CA ASP A 20 11.96 3.58 -11.99
C ASP A 20 11.82 5.10 -11.92
N SER A 21 10.68 5.62 -11.45
CA SER A 21 10.49 7.08 -11.40
C SER A 21 11.24 7.71 -10.22
N PRO A 22 11.92 8.86 -10.43
CA PRO A 22 12.44 9.66 -9.32
C PRO A 22 11.35 10.47 -8.60
N ALA A 23 10.09 10.41 -9.06
CA ALA A 23 9.00 11.14 -8.46
C ALA A 23 8.61 10.55 -7.09
N THR A 24 8.43 11.41 -6.10
CA THR A 24 7.94 11.05 -4.76
C THR A 24 6.43 11.21 -4.61
N TRP A 25 5.74 11.53 -5.72
CA TRP A 25 4.30 11.64 -5.81
C TRP A 25 3.87 11.09 -7.16
N LEU A 26 3.07 10.02 -7.15
CA LEU A 26 2.56 9.38 -8.35
C LEU A 26 1.03 9.46 -8.35
N GLY A 27 0.48 10.08 -9.40
CA GLY A 27 -0.96 10.15 -9.62
C GLY A 27 -1.43 9.00 -10.51
N TYR A 28 -2.36 8.18 -10.03
CA TYR A 28 -2.93 7.06 -10.79
C TYR A 28 -4.45 7.18 -10.91
N GLY A 29 -4.89 7.95 -11.91
CA GLY A 29 -6.31 8.23 -12.19
C GLY A 29 -6.92 7.34 -13.28
N GLY A 30 -8.24 7.45 -13.48
CA GLY A 30 -8.93 6.76 -14.57
C GLY A 30 -10.43 6.57 -14.30
N ALA A 31 -11.14 5.94 -15.25
CA ALA A 31 -12.58 5.70 -15.15
C ALA A 31 -12.97 4.81 -13.95
N ARG A 32 -14.22 4.94 -13.50
CA ARG A 32 -14.82 4.04 -12.50
C ARG A 32 -14.82 2.61 -13.05
N GLY A 33 -14.47 1.63 -12.22
CA GLY A 33 -14.36 0.22 -12.64
C GLY A 33 -13.08 -0.13 -13.39
N GLY A 34 -12.17 0.81 -13.66
CA GLY A 34 -10.93 0.58 -14.40
C GLY A 34 -9.83 -0.20 -13.67
N GLY A 35 -10.15 -0.96 -12.62
CA GLY A 35 -9.19 -1.84 -11.94
C GLY A 35 -8.14 -1.14 -11.06
N LYS A 36 -8.34 0.13 -10.68
CA LYS A 36 -7.35 0.92 -9.91
C LYS A 36 -7.10 0.39 -8.49
N SER A 37 -8.15 0.13 -7.72
CA SER A 37 -8.01 -0.44 -6.36
C SER A 37 -7.36 -1.84 -6.40
N ALA A 38 -7.64 -2.63 -7.45
CA ALA A 38 -6.95 -3.91 -7.68
C ALA A 38 -5.46 -3.71 -8.05
N ALA A 39 -5.14 -2.66 -8.82
CA ALA A 39 -3.76 -2.28 -9.12
C ALA A 39 -3.00 -1.96 -7.83
N ALA A 40 -3.60 -1.16 -6.94
CA ALA A 40 -3.01 -0.81 -5.65
C ALA A 40 -2.64 -2.05 -4.84
N ARG A 41 -3.56 -3.02 -4.70
CA ARG A 41 -3.29 -4.28 -3.99
C ARG A 41 -2.19 -5.13 -4.64
N ARG A 42 -2.24 -5.29 -5.96
CA ARG A 42 -1.27 -6.10 -6.72
C ARG A 42 0.13 -5.51 -6.66
N VAL A 43 0.26 -4.23 -6.98
CA VAL A 43 1.55 -3.53 -6.97
C VAL A 43 2.12 -3.49 -5.56
N MET A 44 1.30 -3.21 -4.54
CA MET A 44 1.73 -3.27 -3.14
C MET A 44 2.27 -4.65 -2.77
N LEU A 45 1.56 -5.73 -3.13
CA LEU A 45 2.01 -7.10 -2.86
C LEU A 45 3.29 -7.46 -3.61
N ILE A 46 3.39 -7.12 -4.91
CA ILE A 46 4.61 -7.30 -5.71
C ILE A 46 5.78 -6.59 -5.04
N ARG A 47 5.62 -5.32 -4.67
CA ARG A 47 6.67 -4.53 -4.03
C ARG A 47 7.10 -5.11 -2.68
N ARG A 48 6.17 -5.65 -1.89
CA ARG A 48 6.50 -6.33 -0.62
C ARG A 48 7.25 -7.65 -0.82
N LEU A 49 7.02 -8.34 -1.93
CA LEU A 49 7.76 -9.56 -2.30
C LEU A 49 9.14 -9.23 -2.89
N SER A 50 9.23 -8.22 -3.75
CA SER A 50 10.45 -7.79 -4.43
C SER A 50 11.42 -7.03 -3.53
N ASN A 51 10.91 -6.36 -2.49
CA ASN A 51 11.71 -5.63 -1.50
C ASN A 51 11.52 -6.25 -0.10
N PRO A 52 12.22 -7.35 0.24
CA PRO A 52 12.02 -8.04 1.51
C PRO A 52 12.28 -7.18 2.74
N GLY A 53 11.45 -7.38 3.78
CA GLY A 53 11.58 -6.70 5.07
C GLY A 53 10.95 -5.31 5.11
N THR A 54 10.27 -4.87 4.04
CA THR A 54 9.75 -3.52 3.91
C THR A 54 8.26 -3.43 4.24
N TRP A 55 7.79 -2.27 4.69
CA TRP A 55 6.37 -2.04 5.01
C TRP A 55 5.73 -1.10 4.00
N GLY A 56 4.52 -1.42 3.57
CA GLY A 56 3.72 -0.53 2.72
C GLY A 56 2.29 -0.44 3.23
N MET A 57 1.60 0.64 2.87
CA MET A 57 0.23 0.88 3.32
C MET A 57 -0.72 1.13 2.15
N ILE A 58 -1.92 0.58 2.26
CA ILE A 58 -3.07 1.01 1.45
C ILE A 58 -4.00 1.79 2.38
N PHE A 59 -4.23 3.07 2.04
CA PHE A 59 -4.99 4.00 2.87
C PHE A 59 -6.32 4.39 2.20
N ARG A 60 -7.39 4.51 2.98
CA ARG A 60 -8.62 5.25 2.62
C ARG A 60 -9.15 6.00 3.84
N ARG A 61 -10.02 7.00 3.62
CA ARG A 61 -10.63 7.81 4.68
C ARG A 61 -11.34 6.97 5.76
N VAL A 62 -12.24 6.08 5.35
CA VAL A 62 -13.17 5.36 6.25
C VAL A 62 -12.81 3.88 6.32
N TYR A 63 -12.80 3.29 7.52
CA TYR A 63 -12.39 1.90 7.72
C TYR A 63 -13.29 0.90 6.98
N ASP A 64 -14.62 1.07 7.02
CA ASP A 64 -15.55 0.17 6.34
C ASP A 64 -15.27 0.07 4.84
N ASP A 65 -14.80 1.17 4.26
CA ASP A 65 -14.37 1.25 2.88
C ASP A 65 -13.03 0.54 2.64
N VAL A 66 -12.07 0.66 3.56
CA VAL A 66 -10.83 -0.12 3.53
C VAL A 66 -11.14 -1.61 3.59
N LYS A 67 -12.01 -2.02 4.52
CA LYS A 67 -12.40 -3.41 4.70
C LYS A 67 -13.02 -3.98 3.43
N ARG A 68 -14.10 -3.36 2.95
CA ARG A 68 -14.85 -3.84 1.79
C ARG A 68 -14.04 -3.80 0.50
N ASN A 69 -13.31 -2.72 0.24
CA ASN A 69 -12.67 -2.51 -1.06
C ASN A 69 -11.26 -3.07 -1.14
N HIS A 70 -10.58 -3.22 0.01
CA HIS A 70 -9.19 -3.68 0.06
C HIS A 70 -9.02 -4.96 0.86
N ILE A 71 -9.39 -5.04 2.13
CA ILE A 71 -9.11 -6.23 2.97
C ILE A 71 -9.84 -7.46 2.41
N ASP A 72 -11.16 -7.37 2.23
CA ASP A 72 -11.98 -8.49 1.75
C ASP A 72 -11.55 -8.90 0.34
N LYS A 73 -11.35 -7.92 -0.55
CA LYS A 73 -10.88 -8.15 -1.93
C LYS A 73 -9.46 -8.70 -2.00
N PHE A 74 -8.57 -8.31 -1.10
CA PHE A 74 -7.22 -8.84 -1.03
C PHE A 74 -7.25 -10.34 -0.71
N PHE A 75 -8.13 -10.79 0.17
CA PHE A 75 -8.25 -12.23 0.48
C PHE A 75 -9.09 -13.00 -0.52
N GLU A 76 -9.99 -12.36 -1.27
CA GLU A 76 -10.58 -12.98 -2.47
C GLU A 76 -9.50 -13.23 -3.54
N GLU A 77 -8.59 -12.28 -3.75
CA GLU A 77 -7.51 -12.38 -4.73
C GLU A 77 -6.39 -13.33 -4.26
N TYR A 78 -6.05 -13.31 -2.97
CA TYR A 78 -4.93 -14.06 -2.37
C TYR A 78 -5.37 -14.82 -1.12
N PRO A 79 -6.24 -15.83 -1.24
CA PRO A 79 -6.75 -16.58 -0.09
C PRO A 79 -5.64 -17.25 0.74
N GLY A 80 -4.53 -17.62 0.09
CA GLY A 80 -3.35 -18.19 0.75
C GLY A 80 -2.65 -17.26 1.74
N LEU A 81 -2.91 -15.94 1.67
CA LEU A 81 -2.35 -14.95 2.60
C LEU A 81 -3.19 -14.74 3.85
N ARG A 82 -4.42 -15.27 3.90
CA ARG A 82 -5.33 -15.09 5.03
C ARG A 82 -4.78 -15.58 6.38
N PRO A 83 -4.02 -16.70 6.47
CA PRO A 83 -3.38 -17.13 7.72
C PRO A 83 -2.36 -16.13 8.29
N TYR A 84 -1.86 -15.20 7.47
CA TYR A 84 -0.89 -14.19 7.87
C TYR A 84 -1.54 -12.83 8.22
N TYR A 85 -2.88 -12.78 8.22
CA TYR A 85 -3.63 -11.58 8.58
C TYR A 85 -3.71 -11.41 10.10
N ARG A 86 -3.28 -10.26 10.58
CA ARG A 86 -3.43 -9.81 11.96
C ARG A 86 -4.59 -8.83 12.02
N SER A 87 -5.75 -9.34 12.38
CA SER A 87 -7.00 -8.58 12.34
C SER A 87 -7.03 -7.37 13.28
N SER A 88 -6.40 -7.48 14.47
CA SER A 88 -6.27 -6.39 15.44
C SER A 88 -5.49 -5.20 14.91
N ASP A 89 -4.45 -5.48 14.15
CA ASP A 89 -3.51 -4.47 13.63
C ASP A 89 -3.85 -4.05 12.19
N HIS A 90 -4.85 -4.69 11.59
CA HIS A 90 -5.26 -4.51 10.20
C HIS A 90 -4.10 -4.64 9.21
N GLU A 91 -3.24 -5.63 9.42
CA GLU A 91 -2.04 -5.85 8.61
C GLU A 91 -1.92 -7.31 8.16
N VAL A 92 -1.29 -7.52 7.00
CA VAL A 92 -0.90 -8.85 6.51
C VAL A 92 0.62 -8.93 6.52
N ILE A 93 1.13 -9.97 7.17
CA ILE A 93 2.54 -10.32 7.10
C ILE A 93 2.80 -11.05 5.79
N ILE A 94 3.74 -10.56 5.00
CA ILE A 94 4.09 -11.13 3.69
C ILE A 94 5.37 -11.95 3.86
N PRO A 95 5.30 -13.30 3.75
CA PRO A 95 6.49 -14.13 3.69
C PRO A 95 7.30 -13.77 2.44
N THR A 96 8.61 -13.62 2.59
CA THR A 96 9.52 -13.23 1.51
C THR A 96 10.53 -14.35 1.26
N SER A 97 11.34 -14.20 0.20
CA SER A 97 12.43 -15.13 -0.11
C SER A 97 13.62 -15.03 0.86
N VAL A 98 13.67 -13.98 1.70
CA VAL A 98 14.78 -13.75 2.63
C VAL A 98 14.36 -14.21 4.02
N PRO A 99 15.09 -15.18 4.62
CA PRO A 99 14.82 -15.66 5.97
C PRO A 99 14.77 -14.50 6.99
N ASP A 100 13.84 -14.58 7.93
CA ASP A 100 13.66 -13.63 9.03
C ASP A 100 13.45 -12.17 8.63
N LYS A 101 13.12 -11.89 7.36
CA LYS A 101 12.77 -10.56 6.84
C LYS A 101 11.39 -10.54 6.17
N PRO A 102 10.30 -10.75 6.94
CA PRO A 102 8.96 -10.62 6.40
C PRO A 102 8.68 -9.16 6.06
N SER A 103 7.97 -8.95 4.95
CA SER A 103 7.41 -7.65 4.62
C SER A 103 6.01 -7.50 5.23
N LYS A 104 5.43 -6.30 5.16
CA LYS A 104 4.11 -6.03 5.72
C LYS A 104 3.27 -5.16 4.80
N ILE A 105 1.98 -5.48 4.68
CA ILE A 105 0.97 -4.59 4.10
C ILE A 105 0.02 -4.15 5.22
N VAL A 106 -0.07 -2.85 5.46
CA VAL A 106 -1.00 -2.25 6.43
C VAL A 106 -2.21 -1.68 5.69
N PHE A 107 -3.41 -1.93 6.23
CA PHE A 107 -4.66 -1.37 5.73
C PHE A 107 -5.10 -0.23 6.65
N GLY A 108 -4.73 1.00 6.27
CA GLY A 108 -4.87 2.19 7.11
C GLY A 108 -6.11 3.02 6.84
N CYS A 109 -6.61 3.69 7.88
CA CYS A 109 -7.63 4.73 7.76
C CYS A 109 -7.45 5.85 8.79
N ALA A 110 -8.01 7.01 8.48
CA ALA A 110 -8.18 8.12 9.42
C ALA A 110 -9.34 8.97 8.92
N GLU A 111 -10.36 9.15 9.76
CA GLU A 111 -11.58 9.86 9.35
C GLU A 111 -11.45 11.37 9.53
N THR A 112 -10.48 11.80 10.33
CA THR A 112 -10.15 13.21 10.58
C THR A 112 -8.65 13.48 10.37
N GLU A 113 -8.31 14.74 10.10
CA GLU A 113 -6.91 15.17 10.02
C GLU A 113 -6.18 14.98 11.36
N GLU A 114 -6.86 15.14 12.49
CA GLU A 114 -6.25 14.93 13.82
C GLU A 114 -5.88 13.47 14.05
N GLU A 115 -6.78 12.55 13.69
CA GLU A 115 -6.46 11.12 13.72
C GLU A 115 -5.29 10.78 12.81
N LEU A 116 -5.26 11.40 11.62
CA LEU A 116 -4.18 11.23 10.66
C LEU A 116 -2.85 11.69 11.26
N LYS A 117 -2.78 12.88 11.83
CA LYS A 117 -1.56 13.35 12.53
C LYS A 117 -1.11 12.35 13.57
N ARG A 118 -2.01 11.97 14.49
CA ARG A 118 -1.70 11.03 15.57
C ARG A 118 -1.18 9.68 15.05
N LYS A 119 -1.81 9.10 14.03
CA LYS A 119 -1.45 7.77 13.50
C LYS A 119 -0.15 7.77 12.69
N PHE A 120 0.21 8.89 12.07
CA PHE A 120 1.36 8.97 11.16
C PHE A 120 2.63 9.58 11.80
N HIS A 121 2.56 10.00 13.07
CA HIS A 121 3.73 10.28 13.90
C HIS A 121 4.40 8.98 14.39
N GLY A 122 5.22 8.33 13.56
CA GLY A 122 5.99 7.17 14.02
C GLY A 122 6.27 6.13 12.94
N PRO A 123 5.24 5.61 12.25
CA PRO A 123 5.43 4.57 11.25
C PRO A 123 6.44 4.96 10.17
N GLU A 124 7.11 3.95 9.63
CA GLU A 124 8.02 4.06 8.51
C GLU A 124 7.50 3.12 7.44
N TYR A 125 6.97 3.69 6.36
CA TYR A 125 6.56 2.97 5.18
C TYR A 125 7.56 3.24 4.06
N MET A 126 7.76 2.22 3.23
CA MET A 126 8.43 2.38 1.94
C MET A 126 7.51 3.06 0.94
N ASP A 127 6.20 2.89 1.04
CA ASP A 127 5.23 3.51 0.16
C ASP A 127 3.83 3.48 0.76
N ILE A 128 3.03 4.51 0.43
CA ILE A 128 1.62 4.61 0.81
C ILE A 128 0.79 4.82 -0.45
N PHE A 129 -0.19 3.95 -0.65
CA PHE A 129 -1.16 4.05 -1.72
C PHE A 129 -2.45 4.63 -1.14
N ALA A 130 -2.66 5.93 -1.33
CA ALA A 130 -3.90 6.61 -0.94
C ALA A 130 -4.98 6.38 -2.00
N ASP A 131 -5.88 5.41 -1.76
CA ASP A 131 -7.03 5.17 -2.62
C ASP A 131 -8.14 6.18 -2.30
N GLN A 132 -8.81 6.67 -3.35
CA GLN A 132 -9.72 7.82 -3.26
C GLN A 132 -9.05 9.07 -2.66
N ALA A 133 -7.83 9.38 -3.10
CA ALA A 133 -7.04 10.53 -2.63
C ALA A 133 -7.77 11.87 -2.78
N GLU A 134 -8.77 11.98 -3.67
CA GLU A 134 -9.66 13.14 -3.81
C GLU A 134 -10.47 13.45 -2.54
N GLN A 135 -10.57 12.50 -1.60
CA GLN A 135 -11.22 12.69 -0.28
C GLN A 135 -10.27 13.28 0.77
N LEU A 136 -9.02 13.55 0.41
CA LEU A 136 -8.01 14.11 1.29
C LEU A 136 -7.64 15.52 0.83
N SER A 137 -7.47 16.41 1.79
CA SER A 137 -6.84 17.69 1.54
C SER A 137 -5.35 17.52 1.19
N GLU A 138 -4.75 18.52 0.55
CA GLU A 138 -3.30 18.52 0.30
C GLU A 138 -2.50 18.38 1.60
N ASN A 139 -2.97 19.01 2.69
CA ASN A 139 -2.31 18.93 3.98
C ASN A 139 -2.34 17.51 4.56
N GLU A 140 -3.48 16.81 4.46
CA GLU A 140 -3.59 15.41 4.84
C GLU A 140 -2.67 14.51 3.98
N MET A 141 -2.61 14.73 2.67
CA MET A 141 -1.65 14.03 1.80
C MET A 141 -0.21 14.27 2.26
N ARG A 142 0.16 15.51 2.57
CA ARG A 142 1.50 15.84 3.07
C ARG A 142 1.81 15.13 4.40
N ILE A 143 0.83 15.02 5.31
CA ILE A 143 0.97 14.26 6.56
C ILE A 143 1.26 12.79 6.26
N LEU A 144 0.50 12.15 5.37
CA LEU A 144 0.75 10.77 4.93
C LEU A 144 2.19 10.60 4.45
N LYS A 145 2.67 11.50 3.58
CA LYS A 145 4.03 11.45 3.03
C LYS A 145 5.11 11.50 4.12
N THR A 146 4.87 12.13 5.26
CA THR A 146 5.90 12.17 6.33
C THR A 146 6.28 10.79 6.87
N ALA A 147 5.41 9.78 6.69
CA ALA A 147 5.69 8.39 7.05
C ALA A 147 6.36 7.59 5.91
N CYS A 148 6.44 8.11 4.69
CA CYS A 148 7.18 7.53 3.56
C CYS A 148 8.69 7.76 3.72
N ARG A 149 9.30 7.05 4.66
CA ARG A 149 10.68 7.32 5.13
C ARG A 149 11.49 6.06 5.40
N TRP A 150 11.17 4.95 4.73
CA TRP A 150 11.84 3.67 4.97
C TRP A 150 13.37 3.81 4.94
N PRO A 151 14.09 3.41 6.01
CA PRO A 151 15.52 3.68 6.15
C PRO A 151 16.39 2.81 5.22
N GLY A 152 15.86 1.67 4.77
CA GLY A 152 16.57 0.72 3.90
C GLY A 152 16.53 1.03 2.40
N VAL A 153 15.97 2.17 1.99
CA VAL A 153 15.77 2.55 0.57
C VAL A 153 16.47 3.90 0.34
N SER A 154 17.20 4.04 -0.78
CA SER A 154 17.93 5.28 -1.09
C SER A 154 16.98 6.45 -1.35
N ASP A 155 17.43 7.69 -1.14
CA ASP A 155 16.57 8.88 -1.33
C ASP A 155 16.13 9.12 -2.78
N ASN A 156 16.75 8.42 -3.74
CA ASN A 156 16.45 8.50 -5.17
C ASN A 156 15.40 7.48 -5.63
N GLN A 157 14.89 6.64 -4.72
CA GLN A 157 13.84 5.67 -5.02
C GLN A 157 12.50 6.19 -4.51
N CYS A 158 11.41 5.83 -5.19
CA CYS A 158 10.06 6.22 -4.79
C CYS A 158 9.76 5.69 -3.38
N LYS A 159 9.71 6.62 -2.41
CA LYS A 159 9.21 6.45 -1.04
C LYS A 159 7.84 7.10 -0.94
#